data_AF-A0ABD5F1I0-F1
#
_entry.id   AF-A0ABD5F1I0-F1
#
_cell.length_a   1.000
_cell.length_b   1.000
_cell.length_c   1.000
_cell.angle_alpha   90.00
_cell.angle_beta   90.00
_cell.angle_gamma   90.00
#
_symmetry.space_group_name_H-M   'P 1'
#
loop_
_entity.id
_entity.type
_entity.pdbx_description
1 polymer ?
#
loop_
_entity_poly.entity_id
_entity_poly.type
_entity_poly.pdbx_seq_one_letter_code
_entity_poly.pdbx_strand_id
1 'polypeptide(L)'
;VLALLGVRPVWDDASRRVVNLEPIDLAELGRPRIDVTVRISGFFRDAFPHVVTMLDDAVALVAGLDESAEDNYVRAHAQADLAEHGDQRRATTRIFGSKPGTYGAGLLQLIDSRNWRDDADLAEVYTAWGGFAYGRGLDG
;
A
#
# COMPACT_ATOMS: atom_id res chain seq x y z
N VAL A 1 -6.83 6.53 -0.05
CA VAL A 1 -6.56 5.08 0.15
C VAL A 1 -7.69 4.41 0.91
N LEU A 2 -7.92 4.71 2.20
CA LEU A 2 -8.97 4.05 3.01
C LEU A 2 -10.36 4.02 2.34
N ALA A 3 -10.81 5.15 1.78
CA ALA A 3 -12.09 5.20 1.06
C ALA A 3 -12.15 4.23 -0.14
N LEU A 4 -11.08 4.08 -0.92
CA LEU A 4 -11.04 3.15 -2.07
C LEU A 4 -11.19 1.69 -1.59
N LEU A 5 -10.48 1.34 -0.52
CA LEU A 5 -10.59 0.05 0.17
C LEU A 5 -11.97 -0.15 0.82
N GLY A 6 -12.76 0.92 1.00
CA GLY A 6 -14.03 0.86 1.72
C GLY A 6 -13.82 0.70 3.23
N VAL A 7 -12.83 1.38 3.80
CA VAL A 7 -12.51 1.37 5.24
C VAL A 7 -12.72 2.76 5.83
N ARG A 8 -13.37 2.81 6.99
CA ARG A 8 -13.59 4.01 7.79
C ARG A 8 -12.64 3.98 9.00
N PRO A 9 -11.84 5.03 9.24
CA PRO A 9 -11.13 5.15 10.51
C PRO A 9 -12.09 5.53 11.64
N VAL A 10 -11.81 5.03 12.84
CA VAL A 10 -12.56 5.35 14.06
C VAL A 10 -11.73 6.32 14.88
N TRP A 11 -12.32 7.46 15.24
CA TRP A 11 -11.66 8.50 16.02
C TRP A 11 -12.06 8.40 17.49
N ASP A 12 -11.09 8.64 18.37
CA ASP A 12 -11.36 8.95 19.77
C ASP A 12 -11.74 10.42 19.90
N ASP A 13 -12.91 10.71 20.47
CA ASP A 13 -13.47 12.08 20.52
C ASP A 13 -12.60 13.05 21.33
N ALA A 14 -11.94 12.56 22.39
CA ALA A 14 -11.14 13.41 23.28
C ALA A 14 -9.79 13.77 22.66
N SER A 15 -9.04 12.77 22.18
CA SER A 15 -7.69 12.96 21.63
C SER A 15 -7.67 13.27 20.14
N ARG A 16 -8.79 13.05 19.44
CA ARG A 16 -8.95 13.14 17.98
C ARG A 16 -8.01 12.20 17.21
N ARG A 17 -7.44 11.20 17.88
CA ARG A 17 -6.58 10.20 17.25
C ARG A 17 -7.43 9.11 16.62
N VAL A 18 -6.93 8.55 15.52
CA VAL A 18 -7.49 7.31 14.98
C VAL A 18 -7.09 6.17 15.91
N VAL A 19 -8.07 5.42 16.39
CA VAL A 19 -7.89 4.33 17.35
C VAL A 19 -8.24 2.96 16.78
N ASN A 20 -9.04 2.91 15.72
CA ASN A 20 -9.41 1.66 15.05
C ASN A 20 -9.75 1.89 13.57
N LEU A 21 -9.94 0.80 12.83
CA LEU A 21 -10.43 0.77 11.46
C LEU A 21 -11.64 -0.16 11.37
N GLU A 22 -12.67 0.28 10.65
CA GLU A 22 -13.88 -0.50 10.42
C GLU A 22 -14.12 -0.63 8.91
N PRO A 23 -14.38 -1.84 8.39
CA PRO A 23 -14.79 -1.98 7.00
C PRO A 23 -16.23 -1.46 6.84
N ILE A 24 -16.46 -0.67 5.79
CA ILE A 24 -17.81 -0.27 5.38
C ILE A 24 -18.46 -1.47 4.69
N ASP A 25 -19.69 -1.81 5.07
CA ASP A 25 -20.46 -2.90 4.44
C ASP A 25 -20.64 -2.65 2.94
N LEU A 26 -20.62 -3.69 2.11
CA LEU A 26 -20.75 -3.54 0.65
C LEU A 26 -22.05 -2.85 0.23
N ALA A 27 -23.15 -3.10 0.95
CA ALA A 27 -24.44 -2.45 0.71
C ALA A 27 -24.38 -0.93 0.96
N GLU A 28 -23.61 -0.48 1.97
CA GLU A 28 -23.36 0.94 2.23
C GLU A 28 -22.33 1.50 1.24
N LEU A 29 -21.28 0.72 0.92
CA LEU A 29 -20.21 1.13 0.01
C LEU A 29 -20.72 1.35 -1.41
N GLY A 30 -21.73 0.57 -1.85
CA GLY A 30 -22.43 0.72 -3.13
C GLY A 30 -21.59 0.41 -4.37
N ARG A 31 -20.41 -0.18 -4.18
CA ARG A 31 -19.45 -0.56 -5.22
C ARG A 31 -18.43 -1.57 -4.68
N PRO A 32 -17.63 -2.21 -5.55
CA PRO A 32 -16.52 -3.04 -5.11
C PRO A 32 -15.44 -2.27 -4.32
N ARG A 33 -14.73 -3.00 -3.45
CA ARG A 33 -13.48 -2.52 -2.83
C ARG A 33 -12.39 -2.47 -3.89
N ILE A 34 -11.78 -1.32 -4.05
CA ILE A 34 -10.76 -1.08 -5.08
C ILE A 34 -9.38 -1.32 -4.47
N ASP A 35 -8.59 -2.17 -5.13
CA ASP A 35 -7.21 -2.43 -4.73
C ASP A 35 -6.31 -1.21 -4.98
N VAL A 36 -5.33 -1.00 -4.11
CA VAL A 36 -4.50 0.21 -4.12
C VAL A 36 -3.05 -0.15 -3.84
N THR A 37 -2.17 0.17 -4.78
CA THR A 37 -0.72 0.22 -4.54
C THR A 37 -0.31 1.63 -4.14
N VAL A 38 0.37 1.77 -3.00
CA VAL A 38 0.76 3.07 -2.43
C VAL A 38 2.27 3.22 -2.49
N ARG A 39 2.75 4.27 -3.17
CA ARG A 39 4.14 4.72 -3.06
C ARG A 39 4.25 5.82 -2.00
N ILE A 40 4.94 5.54 -0.90
CA ILE A 40 5.29 6.54 0.12
C ILE A 40 6.68 7.13 -0.15
N SER A 41 6.87 8.39 0.23
CA SER A 41 8.21 8.99 0.27
C SER A 41 8.95 8.56 1.54
N GLY A 42 10.29 8.65 1.54
CA GLY A 42 11.07 8.45 2.77
C GLY A 42 10.63 9.36 3.92
N PHE A 43 10.27 10.62 3.63
CA PHE A 43 9.75 11.53 4.66
C PHE A 43 8.41 11.07 5.24
N PHE A 44 7.49 10.55 4.40
CA PHE A 44 6.22 10.05 4.90
C PHE A 44 6.42 8.84 5.82
N ARG A 45 7.31 7.91 5.46
CA ARG A 45 7.73 6.78 6.31
C ARG A 45 8.21 7.27 7.68
N ASP A 46 9.08 8.29 7.70
CA ASP A 46 9.72 8.74 8.93
C ASP A 46 8.79 9.59 9.81
N ALA A 47 7.96 10.44 9.22
CA ALA A 47 7.06 11.34 9.95
C ALA A 47 5.74 10.67 10.37
N PHE A 48 5.26 9.67 9.63
CA PHE A 48 3.95 9.05 9.83
C PHE A 48 4.01 7.52 9.91
N PRO A 49 4.90 6.90 10.73
CA PRO A 49 5.03 5.45 10.80
C PRO A 49 3.72 4.77 11.23
N HIS A 50 2.94 5.41 12.09
CA HIS A 50 1.62 4.95 12.53
C HIS A 50 0.59 4.93 11.39
N VAL A 51 0.70 5.84 10.42
CA VAL A 51 -0.18 5.83 9.23
C VAL A 51 0.23 4.73 8.26
N VAL A 52 1.53 4.45 8.11
CA VAL A 52 2.00 3.31 7.30
C VAL A 52 1.42 2.00 7.84
N THR A 53 1.53 1.76 9.14
CA THR A 53 0.94 0.59 9.79
C THR A 53 -0.59 0.56 9.63
N MET A 54 -1.27 1.69 9.80
CA MET A 54 -2.73 1.80 9.63
C MET A 54 -3.17 1.46 8.20
N LEU A 55 -2.42 1.88 7.17
CA LEU A 55 -2.74 1.54 5.79
C LEU A 55 -2.55 0.05 5.52
N ASP A 56 -1.50 -0.57 6.08
CA ASP A 56 -1.26 -2.01 5.96
C ASP A 56 -2.35 -2.81 6.67
N ASP A 57 -2.76 -2.36 7.87
CA ASP A 57 -3.89 -2.93 8.62
C ASP A 57 -5.18 -2.86 7.81
N ALA A 58 -5.44 -1.74 7.12
CA ALA A 58 -6.63 -1.60 6.27
C ALA A 58 -6.62 -2.58 5.09
N VAL A 59 -5.47 -2.80 4.45
CA VAL A 59 -5.33 -3.76 3.35
C VAL A 59 -5.54 -5.19 3.84
N ALA A 60 -4.87 -5.57 4.94
CA ALA A 60 -5.01 -6.90 5.53
C ALA A 60 -6.46 -7.16 6.00
N LEU A 61 -7.11 -6.16 6.59
CA LEU A 61 -8.50 -6.21 7.02
C LEU A 61 -9.42 -6.56 5.86
N VAL A 62 -9.37 -5.80 4.76
CA VAL A 62 -10.29 -6.03 3.62
C VAL A 62 -9.91 -7.23 2.79
N ALA A 63 -8.64 -7.62 2.71
CA ALA A 63 -8.23 -8.87 2.07
C ALA A 63 -8.78 -10.12 2.80
N GLY A 64 -8.96 -10.00 4.13
CA GLY A 64 -9.46 -11.07 4.99
C GLY A 64 -10.98 -11.23 5.02
N LEU A 65 -11.76 -10.27 4.51
CA LEU A 65 -13.22 -10.35 4.47
C LEU A 65 -13.69 -11.46 3.53
N ASP A 66 -14.77 -12.16 3.88
CA ASP A 66 -15.36 -13.20 3.03
C ASP A 66 -16.34 -12.58 2.03
N GLU A 67 -15.78 -11.97 0.99
CA GLU A 67 -16.50 -11.29 -0.09
C GLU A 67 -16.13 -11.92 -1.45
N SER A 68 -17.01 -11.77 -2.44
CA SER A 68 -16.76 -12.28 -3.79
C SER A 68 -15.61 -11.53 -4.47
N ALA A 69 -15.01 -12.12 -5.50
CA ALA A 69 -13.96 -11.46 -6.28
C ALA A 69 -14.46 -10.23 -7.06
N GLU A 70 -15.76 -10.20 -7.41
CA GLU A 70 -16.38 -9.07 -8.11
C GLU A 70 -16.63 -7.88 -7.17
N ASP A 71 -16.82 -8.15 -5.87
CA ASP A 71 -17.07 -7.13 -4.84
C ASP A 71 -15.80 -6.67 -4.11
N ASN A 72 -14.71 -7.44 -4.17
CA ASN A 72 -13.48 -7.12 -3.46
C ASN A 72 -12.22 -7.46 -4.27
N TYR A 73 -11.70 -6.46 -4.98
CA TYR A 73 -10.52 -6.62 -5.81
C TYR A 73 -9.23 -6.81 -4.98
N VAL A 74 -9.18 -6.30 -3.75
CA VAL A 74 -8.03 -6.51 -2.86
C VAL A 74 -7.89 -8.00 -2.54
N ARG A 75 -9.00 -8.64 -2.13
CA ARG A 75 -9.05 -10.08 -1.88
C ARG A 75 -8.78 -10.87 -3.15
N ALA A 76 -9.42 -10.51 -4.26
CA ALA A 76 -9.22 -11.23 -5.53
C ALA A 76 -7.75 -11.31 -5.94
N HIS A 77 -7.04 -10.16 -5.92
CA HIS A 77 -5.63 -10.11 -6.27
C HIS A 77 -4.75 -10.84 -5.22
N ALA A 78 -5.00 -10.63 -3.92
CA ALA A 78 -4.24 -11.33 -2.88
C ALA A 78 -4.40 -12.86 -2.96
N GLN A 79 -5.58 -13.37 -3.30
CA GLN A 79 -5.79 -14.81 -3.49
C GLN A 79 -5.08 -15.34 -4.74
N ALA A 80 -5.02 -14.55 -5.82
CA ALA A 80 -4.25 -14.91 -7.01
C ALA A 80 -2.75 -14.99 -6.71
N ASP A 81 -2.19 -13.98 -6.05
CA ASP A 81 -0.79 -13.95 -5.59
C ASP A 81 -0.48 -15.12 -4.66
N LEU A 82 -1.38 -15.40 -3.71
CA LEU A 82 -1.24 -16.52 -2.78
C LEU A 82 -1.27 -17.87 -3.52
N ALA A 83 -2.12 -18.04 -4.53
CA ALA A 83 -2.16 -19.26 -5.33
C ALA A 83 -0.88 -19.43 -6.17
N GLU A 84 -0.25 -18.33 -6.59
CA GLU A 84 1.00 -18.35 -7.36
C GLU A 84 2.21 -18.74 -6.49
N HIS A 85 2.38 -18.11 -5.33
CA HIS A 85 3.62 -18.23 -4.55
C HIS A 85 3.45 -18.68 -3.08
N GLY A 86 2.23 -18.87 -2.59
CA GLY A 86 1.95 -19.46 -1.26
C GLY A 86 2.31 -18.59 -0.05
N ASP A 87 2.61 -17.30 -0.25
CA ASP A 87 3.05 -16.39 0.82
C ASP A 87 2.00 -15.31 1.07
N GLN A 88 1.28 -15.46 2.18
CA GLN A 88 0.20 -14.56 2.58
C GLN A 88 0.66 -13.11 2.80
N ARG A 89 1.86 -12.91 3.35
CA ARG A 89 2.36 -11.57 3.66
C ARG A 89 2.76 -10.87 2.37
N ARG A 90 3.41 -11.57 1.44
CA ARG A 90 3.70 -11.02 0.10
C ARG A 90 2.42 -10.69 -0.67
N ALA A 91 1.43 -11.57 -0.64
CA ALA A 91 0.16 -11.38 -1.34
C ALA A 91 -0.64 -10.14 -0.91
N THR A 92 -0.46 -9.70 0.35
CA THR A 92 -1.13 -8.52 0.92
C THR A 92 -0.24 -7.28 0.95
N THR A 93 0.95 -7.33 0.36
CA THR A 93 1.87 -6.19 0.34
C THR A 93 1.45 -5.17 -0.71
N ARG A 94 1.17 -3.93 -0.26
CA ARG A 94 0.67 -2.84 -1.11
C ARG A 94 1.37 -1.50 -0.91
N ILE A 95 2.21 -1.37 0.12
CA ILE A 95 2.86 -0.11 0.47
C ILE A 95 4.35 -0.25 0.17
N PHE A 96 4.84 0.60 -0.72
CA PHE A 96 6.23 0.62 -1.16
C PHE A 96 6.82 2.02 -0.97
N GLY A 97 8.12 2.12 -0.75
CA GLY A 97 8.77 3.39 -0.46
C GLY A 97 10.24 3.44 -0.82
N SER A 98 10.87 4.57 -0.50
CA SER A 98 12.32 4.73 -0.65
C SER A 98 13.07 3.71 0.21
N LYS A 99 14.20 3.16 -0.26
CA LYS A 99 15.08 2.28 0.54
C LYS A 99 15.29 2.80 1.97
N PRO A 100 15.34 1.95 3.02
CA PRO A 100 15.63 2.39 4.38
C PRO A 100 16.86 3.29 4.48
N GLY A 101 16.73 4.39 5.22
CA GLY A 101 17.80 5.39 5.38
C GLY A 101 18.03 6.30 4.17
N THR A 102 17.26 6.15 3.09
CA THR A 102 17.35 6.98 1.88
C THR A 102 16.04 7.71 1.59
N TYR A 103 16.11 8.65 0.64
CA TYR A 103 15.00 9.51 0.23
C TYR A 103 15.00 9.70 -1.29
N GLY A 104 13.83 10.03 -1.84
CA GLY A 104 13.65 10.30 -3.27
C GLY A 104 13.31 9.07 -4.10
N ALA A 105 13.23 9.26 -5.41
CA ALA A 105 12.82 8.25 -6.39
C ALA A 105 13.88 7.98 -7.48
N GLY A 106 15.07 8.59 -7.37
CA GLY A 106 16.19 8.42 -8.32
C GLY A 106 16.01 9.09 -9.69
N LEU A 107 14.77 9.37 -10.12
CA LEU A 107 14.48 9.87 -11.46
C LEU A 107 15.04 11.26 -11.75
N LEU A 108 15.04 12.19 -10.78
CA LEU A 108 15.60 13.52 -11.00
C LEU A 108 17.09 13.44 -11.38
N GLN A 109 17.87 12.66 -10.62
CA GLN A 109 19.29 12.45 -10.87
C GLN A 109 19.53 11.76 -12.23
N LEU A 110 18.68 10.80 -12.60
CA LEU A 110 18.75 10.11 -13.89
C LEU A 110 18.51 11.09 -15.05
N ILE A 111 17.45 11.90 -14.97
CA ILE A 111 17.13 12.92 -15.97
C ILE A 111 18.27 13.93 -16.11
N ASP A 112 18.81 14.44 -14.99
CA ASP A 112 19.92 15.40 -14.98
C ASP A 112 21.20 14.81 -15.61
N SER A 113 21.47 13.52 -15.36
CA SER A 113 22.61 12.82 -15.96
C SER A 113 22.46 12.56 -17.46
N ARG A 114 21.22 12.62 -17.98
CA ARG A 114 20.85 12.25 -19.37
C ARG A 114 21.26 10.84 -19.77
N ASN A 115 21.55 9.97 -18.81
CA ASN A 115 21.97 8.59 -19.04
C ASN A 115 20.78 7.63 -19.03
N TRP A 116 19.82 7.86 -19.92
CA TRP A 116 18.64 7.02 -20.13
C TRP A 116 18.21 7.11 -21.59
N ARG A 117 17.54 6.08 -22.09
CA ARG A 117 17.15 5.97 -23.51
C ARG A 117 15.70 5.56 -23.68
N ASP A 118 15.18 4.69 -22.82
CA ASP A 118 13.85 4.13 -22.94
C ASP A 118 13.13 4.00 -21.59
N ASP A 119 11.91 3.48 -21.64
CA ASP A 119 11.08 3.29 -20.45
C ASP A 119 11.66 2.25 -19.48
N ALA A 120 12.49 1.31 -19.96
CA ALA A 120 13.09 0.28 -19.12
C ALA A 120 14.13 0.89 -18.18
N ASP A 121 14.96 1.80 -18.67
CA ASP A 121 15.92 2.55 -17.83
C ASP A 121 15.21 3.32 -16.71
N LEU A 122 14.09 3.99 -17.05
CA LEU A 122 13.29 4.76 -16.10
C LEU A 122 12.65 3.84 -15.04
N ALA A 123 12.10 2.70 -15.48
CA ALA A 123 11.47 1.73 -14.60
C ALA A 123 12.49 1.06 -13.66
N GLU A 124 13.69 0.73 -14.15
CA GLU A 124 14.76 0.16 -13.34
C GLU A 124 15.15 1.12 -12.21
N VAL A 125 15.40 2.39 -12.52
CA VAL A 125 15.76 3.38 -11.50
C VAL A 125 14.62 3.63 -10.51
N TYR A 126 13.38 3.78 -10.99
CA TYR A 126 12.25 3.98 -10.09
C TYR A 126 12.06 2.80 -9.13
N THR A 127 12.22 1.57 -9.63
CA THR A 127 12.07 0.33 -8.85
C THR A 127 13.26 0.13 -7.90
N ALA A 128 14.48 0.37 -8.36
CA ALA A 128 15.68 0.27 -7.52
C ALA A 128 15.67 1.25 -6.35
N TRP A 129 15.01 2.41 -6.50
CA TRP A 129 14.87 3.40 -5.44
C TRP A 129 13.59 3.24 -4.63
N GLY A 130 12.56 2.56 -5.15
CA GLY A 130 11.20 2.57 -4.62
C GLY A 130 10.57 1.22 -4.31
N GLY A 131 11.23 0.12 -4.66
CA GLY A 131 10.72 -1.25 -4.56
C GLY A 131 10.89 -1.88 -3.18
N PHE A 132 10.86 -1.07 -2.11
CA PHE A 132 11.04 -1.50 -0.72
C PHE A 132 9.69 -1.50 -0.02
N ALA A 133 9.33 -2.63 0.59
CA ALA A 133 7.98 -2.83 1.12
C ALA A 133 7.89 -2.40 2.58
N TYR A 134 6.80 -1.72 2.94
CA TYR A 134 6.58 -1.21 4.29
C TYR A 134 5.26 -1.71 4.87
N GLY A 135 5.23 -2.00 6.17
CA GLY A 135 4.04 -2.51 6.85
C GLY A 135 4.40 -3.40 8.03
N ARG A 136 3.44 -4.16 8.57
CA ARG A 136 3.72 -5.09 9.65
C ARG A 136 4.64 -6.21 9.17
N GLY A 137 5.76 -6.38 9.87
CA GLY A 137 6.79 -7.36 9.51
C GLY A 137 7.56 -6.99 8.24
N LEU A 138 7.46 -5.75 7.77
CA LEU A 138 8.13 -5.23 6.58
C LEU A 138 8.73 -3.83 6.89
N ASP A 139 10.05 -3.74 6.95
CA ASP A 139 10.76 -2.54 7.40
C ASP A 139 11.52 -1.80 6.26
N GLY A 140 11.11 -2.06 5.02
CA GLY A 140 11.69 -1.53 3.78
C GLY A 140 12.59 -2.51 3.07
#